data_AF-A0A654TLV2-F1
#
_entry.id   AF-A0A654TLV2-F1
#
_cell.length_a   1.000
_cell.length_b   1.000
_cell.length_c   1.000
_cell.angle_alpha   90.00
_cell.angle_beta   90.00
_cell.angle_gamma   90.00
#
_symmetry.space_group_name_H-M   'P 1'
#
loop_
_entity.id
_entity.type
_entity.pdbx_description
1 polymer ?
#
loop_
_entity_poly.entity_id
_entity_poly.type
_entity_poly.pdbx_seq_one_letter_code
_entity_poly.pdbx_strand_id
1 'polypeptide(L)'
;MAREAAERGIPVLRPSRPNSAEFVAELSDLAPECCAVVAYGALLGGPLLAVPPHGWVNLHFSLLPAWRGAAPVQAAIAAGDTITGATTFQIEPSLDSGPIYGVVTEVIQPTDTAGDLLKRLAVSGAALLSTTLDGIADQRLTPRPQPADGVSVAPKITVANARVRWGQHDP
;
A
#
# COMPACT_ATOMS: atom_id res chain seq x y z
N MET A 1 -14.36 4.53 -4.47
CA MET A 1 -14.20 3.07 -4.68
C MET A 1 -15.52 2.34 -4.73
N ALA A 2 -16.24 2.12 -3.63
CA ALA A 2 -17.49 1.34 -3.67
C ALA A 2 -18.58 1.90 -4.62
N ARG A 3 -18.73 3.23 -4.68
CA ARG A 3 -19.64 3.88 -5.64
C ARG A 3 -19.18 3.67 -7.10
N GLU A 4 -17.91 3.96 -7.37
CA GLU A 4 -17.28 3.79 -8.69
C GLU A 4 -17.41 2.35 -9.22
N ALA A 5 -17.20 1.35 -8.36
CA ALA A 5 -17.36 -0.06 -8.72
C ALA A 5 -18.81 -0.39 -9.10
N ALA A 6 -19.79 0.07 -8.29
CA ALA A 6 -21.20 -0.15 -8.57
C ALA A 6 -21.65 0.52 -9.88
N GLU A 7 -21.19 1.73 -10.16
CA GLU A 7 -21.45 2.45 -11.42
C GLU A 7 -20.90 1.70 -12.65
N ARG A 8 -19.88 0.87 -12.46
CA ARG A 8 -19.27 0.02 -13.51
C ARG A 8 -19.80 -1.41 -13.53
N GLY A 9 -20.78 -1.75 -12.70
CA GLY A 9 -21.31 -3.11 -12.58
C GLY A 9 -20.35 -4.12 -11.97
N ILE A 10 -19.31 -3.66 -11.27
CA ILE A 10 -18.36 -4.52 -10.57
C ILE A 10 -18.95 -4.91 -9.20
N PRO A 11 -19.01 -6.21 -8.85
CA PRO A 11 -19.50 -6.65 -7.55
C PRO A 11 -18.75 -5.96 -6.39
N VAL A 12 -19.50 -5.46 -5.41
CA VAL A 12 -18.95 -4.79 -4.24
C VAL A 12 -19.16 -5.65 -3.00
N LEU A 13 -18.10 -6.32 -2.56
CA LEU A 13 -18.11 -7.09 -1.33
C LEU A 13 -17.84 -6.18 -0.12
N ARG A 14 -18.64 -6.31 0.95
CA ARG A 14 -18.51 -5.52 2.19
C ARG A 14 -18.55 -6.41 3.43
N PRO A 15 -17.55 -7.29 3.61
CA PRO A 15 -17.51 -8.15 4.77
C PRO A 15 -17.39 -7.32 6.05
N SER A 16 -18.10 -7.73 7.11
CA SER A 16 -17.96 -7.11 8.43
C SER A 16 -16.58 -7.36 9.04
N ARG A 17 -15.94 -8.46 8.67
CA ARG A 17 -14.56 -8.83 9.03
C ARG A 17 -13.90 -9.49 7.81
N PRO A 18 -12.71 -9.05 7.37
CA PRO A 18 -12.03 -9.67 6.22
C PRO A 18 -11.67 -11.13 6.47
N ASN A 19 -11.45 -11.55 7.72
CA ASN A 19 -11.01 -12.91 8.03
C ASN A 19 -12.16 -13.85 8.37
N SER A 20 -13.41 -13.45 8.13
CA SER A 20 -14.58 -14.32 8.35
C SER A 20 -14.57 -15.48 7.35
N ALA A 21 -14.94 -16.69 7.79
CA ALA A 21 -15.00 -17.86 6.92
C ALA A 21 -15.96 -17.64 5.74
N GLU A 22 -17.04 -16.90 5.97
CA GLU A 22 -18.02 -16.51 4.95
C GLU A 22 -17.39 -15.69 3.83
N PHE A 23 -16.58 -14.68 4.17
CA PHE A 23 -15.88 -13.86 3.16
C PHE A 23 -14.78 -14.63 2.45
N VAL A 24 -14.05 -15.51 3.16
CA VAL A 24 -13.05 -16.37 2.52
C VAL A 24 -13.72 -17.27 1.49
N ALA A 25 -14.87 -17.88 1.81
CA ALA A 25 -15.64 -18.67 0.86
C ALA A 25 -16.14 -17.84 -0.33
N GLU A 26 -16.76 -16.69 -0.07
CA GLU A 26 -17.26 -15.79 -1.13
C GLU A 26 -16.15 -15.33 -2.08
N LEU A 27 -14.97 -14.96 -1.54
CA LEU A 27 -13.83 -14.58 -2.38
C LEU A 27 -13.25 -15.79 -3.14
N SER A 28 -13.27 -16.98 -2.53
CA SER A 28 -12.81 -18.22 -3.19
C SER A 28 -13.70 -18.59 -4.37
N ASP A 29 -15.02 -18.39 -4.26
CA ASP A 29 -15.98 -18.66 -5.34
C ASP A 29 -15.76 -17.73 -6.56
N LEU A 30 -15.21 -16.53 -6.34
CA LEU A 30 -14.80 -15.63 -7.43
C LEU A 30 -13.52 -16.08 -8.15
N ALA A 31 -12.78 -17.03 -7.58
CA ALA A 31 -11.54 -17.60 -8.11
C ALA A 31 -10.53 -16.55 -8.63
N PRO A 32 -10.18 -15.50 -7.85
CA PRO A 32 -9.22 -14.52 -8.31
C PRO A 32 -7.83 -15.15 -8.44
N GLU A 33 -7.14 -14.88 -9.55
CA GLU A 33 -5.76 -15.35 -9.73
C GLU A 33 -4.77 -14.50 -8.90
N CYS A 34 -5.07 -13.20 -8.72
CA CYS A 34 -4.31 -12.26 -7.92
C CYS A 34 -5.24 -11.22 -7.28
N CYS A 35 -4.91 -10.71 -6.10
CA CYS A 35 -5.67 -9.66 -5.43
C CYS A 35 -4.81 -8.41 -5.20
N ALA A 36 -5.30 -7.24 -5.62
CA ALA A 36 -4.67 -5.96 -5.32
C ALA A 36 -5.19 -5.34 -4.03
N VAL A 37 -4.29 -4.74 -3.24
CA VAL A 37 -4.59 -4.02 -2.00
C VAL A 37 -4.04 -2.61 -2.10
N VAL A 38 -4.86 -1.61 -1.79
CA VAL A 38 -4.43 -0.21 -1.71
C VAL A 38 -5.10 0.42 -0.50
N ALA A 39 -4.31 0.93 0.44
CA ALA A 39 -4.80 1.61 1.65
C ALA A 39 -5.89 0.83 2.42
N TYR A 40 -5.75 -0.50 2.50
CA TYR A 40 -6.70 -1.36 3.22
C TYR A 40 -6.28 -1.48 4.69
N GLY A 41 -7.14 -0.98 5.59
CA GLY A 41 -6.81 -0.84 7.00
C GLY A 41 -6.94 -2.11 7.85
N ALA A 42 -7.26 -3.27 7.24
CA ALA A 42 -7.51 -4.50 7.98
C ALA A 42 -6.45 -5.56 7.67
N LEU A 43 -6.05 -6.30 8.70
CA LEU A 43 -5.07 -7.37 8.59
C LEU A 43 -5.66 -8.57 7.85
N LEU A 44 -4.92 -9.11 6.88
CA LEU A 44 -5.28 -10.29 6.13
C LEU A 44 -4.71 -11.53 6.83
N GLY A 45 -5.57 -12.46 7.22
CA GLY A 45 -5.20 -13.71 7.87
C GLY A 45 -4.83 -14.78 6.86
N GLY A 46 -4.16 -15.84 7.33
CA GLY A 46 -3.66 -16.94 6.50
C GLY A 46 -4.68 -17.53 5.52
N PRO A 47 -5.91 -17.90 5.94
CA PRO A 47 -6.92 -18.44 5.03
C PRO A 47 -7.28 -17.50 3.88
N LEU A 48 -7.36 -16.19 4.16
CA LEU A 48 -7.66 -15.18 3.14
C LEU A 48 -6.45 -14.94 2.22
N LEU A 49 -5.24 -14.90 2.79
CA LEU A 49 -3.99 -14.75 2.05
C LEU A 49 -3.77 -15.90 1.06
N ALA A 50 -4.27 -17.09 1.37
CA ALA A 50 -4.15 -18.29 0.53
C ALA A 50 -5.14 -18.37 -0.64
N VAL A 51 -6.13 -17.46 -0.72
CA VAL A 51 -7.17 -17.54 -1.76
C VAL A 51 -6.60 -17.35 -3.19
N PRO A 52 -5.95 -16.22 -3.52
CA PRO A 52 -5.36 -16.05 -4.85
C PRO A 52 -4.04 -16.84 -4.98
N PRO A 53 -3.87 -17.68 -6.01
CA PRO A 53 -2.64 -18.44 -6.23
C PRO A 53 -1.40 -17.56 -6.47
N HIS A 54 -1.57 -16.37 -7.08
CA HIS A 54 -0.50 -15.38 -7.22
C HIS A 54 -0.41 -14.40 -6.05
N GLY A 55 -1.15 -14.65 -4.97
CA GLY A 55 -1.10 -13.90 -3.74
C GLY A 55 -1.74 -12.52 -3.81
N TRP A 56 -1.45 -11.73 -2.78
CA TRP A 56 -1.95 -10.37 -2.61
C TRP A 56 -0.83 -9.36 -2.87
N VAL A 57 -1.07 -8.40 -3.76
CA VAL A 57 -0.14 -7.34 -4.12
C VAL A 57 -0.61 -6.04 -3.50
N ASN A 58 0.22 -5.41 -2.69
CA ASN A 58 -0.09 -4.11 -2.09
C ASN A 58 0.65 -2.98 -2.82
N LEU A 59 -0.02 -1.85 -3.00
CA LEU A 59 0.58 -0.58 -3.38
C LEU A 59 0.80 0.29 -2.14
N HIS A 60 2.06 0.48 -1.77
CA HIS A 60 2.48 1.26 -0.61
C HIS A 60 3.14 2.57 -1.03
N PHE A 61 2.79 3.68 -0.40
CA PHE A 61 3.24 5.02 -0.81
C PHE A 61 4.55 5.47 -0.15
N SER A 62 5.57 4.60 -0.22
CA SER A 62 6.97 4.93 0.06
C SER A 62 7.92 4.13 -0.83
N LEU A 63 9.21 4.43 -0.73
CA LEU A 63 10.30 3.59 -1.24
C LEU A 63 10.68 2.55 -0.17
N LEU A 64 10.04 1.38 -0.19
CA LEU A 64 10.33 0.32 0.78
C LEU A 64 11.81 -0.11 0.69
N PRO A 65 12.48 -0.37 1.84
CA PRO A 65 11.91 -0.62 3.16
C PRO A 65 11.67 0.62 4.04
N ALA A 66 11.88 1.84 3.52
CA ALA A 66 11.60 3.05 4.29
C ALA A 66 10.09 3.23 4.51
N TRP A 67 9.73 3.76 5.68
CA TRP A 67 8.38 4.18 6.04
C TRP A 67 7.30 3.08 5.93
N ARG A 68 7.59 1.87 6.40
CA ARG A 68 6.59 0.81 6.57
C ARG A 68 5.47 1.25 7.52
N GLY A 69 4.21 1.01 7.18
CA GLY A 69 3.07 1.30 8.05
C GLY A 69 2.01 2.23 7.45
N ALA A 70 1.28 2.92 8.33
CA ALA A 70 -0.02 3.50 7.98
C ALA A 70 0.02 4.92 7.39
N ALA A 71 1.13 5.66 7.53
CA ALA A 71 1.20 7.07 7.11
C ALA A 71 2.52 7.45 6.42
N PRO A 72 2.96 6.72 5.38
CA PRO A 72 4.29 6.90 4.79
C PRO A 72 4.51 8.27 4.16
N VAL A 73 3.51 8.82 3.45
CA VAL A 73 3.61 10.13 2.77
C VAL A 73 3.86 11.25 3.77
N GLN A 74 3.12 11.24 4.88
CA GLN A 74 3.28 12.25 5.93
C GLN A 74 4.61 12.08 6.66
N ALA A 75 5.05 10.85 6.89
CA ALA A 75 6.34 10.58 7.53
C ALA A 75 7.51 11.09 6.68
N ALA A 76 7.49 10.84 5.36
CA ALA A 76 8.51 11.34 4.45
C ALA A 76 8.58 12.87 4.43
N ILE A 77 7.44 13.56 4.34
CA ILE A 77 7.39 15.03 4.41
C ILE A 77 7.91 15.53 5.77
N ALA A 78 7.46 14.93 6.88
CA ALA A 78 7.85 15.36 8.21
C ALA A 78 9.35 15.15 8.50
N ALA A 79 9.96 14.13 7.89
CA ALA A 79 11.40 13.87 7.99
C ALA A 79 12.25 14.79 7.09
N GLY A 80 11.61 15.58 6.22
CA GLY A 80 12.32 16.44 5.25
C GLY A 80 12.90 15.67 4.07
N ASP A 81 12.35 14.49 3.74
CA ASP A 81 12.77 13.73 2.56
C ASP A 81 12.56 14.58 1.30
N THR A 82 13.52 14.53 0.37
CA THR A 82 13.42 15.22 -0.93
C THR A 82 12.90 14.31 -2.04
N ILE A 83 12.95 13.00 -1.82
CA ILE A 83 12.49 11.97 -2.75
C ILE A 83 11.69 10.94 -1.96
N THR A 84 10.55 10.53 -2.50
CA THR A 84 9.77 9.38 -2.05
C THR A 84 9.30 8.58 -3.26
N GLY A 85 8.25 7.79 -3.11
CA GLY A 85 7.68 7.04 -4.20
C GLY A 85 6.51 6.17 -3.81
N ALA A 86 6.23 5.18 -4.66
CA ALA A 86 5.33 4.10 -4.37
C ALA A 86 5.98 2.76 -4.74
N THR A 87 5.69 1.74 -3.96
CA THR A 87 6.21 0.38 -4.11
C THR A 87 5.04 -0.59 -4.25
N THR A 88 5.08 -1.47 -5.26
CA THR A 88 4.24 -2.67 -5.30
C THR A 88 5.00 -3.86 -4.74
N PHE A 89 4.42 -4.57 -3.78
CA PHE A 89 5.08 -5.70 -3.13
C PHE A 89 4.06 -6.80 -2.79
N GLN A 90 4.54 -8.03 -2.63
CA GLN A 90 3.73 -9.15 -2.19
C GLN A 90 3.48 -9.08 -0.69
N ILE A 91 2.22 -9.19 -0.25
CA ILE A 91 1.90 -9.21 1.17
C ILE A 91 2.42 -10.51 1.80
N GLU A 92 3.07 -10.34 2.95
CA GLU A 92 3.44 -11.41 3.88
C GLU A 92 2.90 -11.09 5.27
N PRO A 93 2.93 -12.02 6.24
CA PRO A 93 2.40 -11.78 7.59
C PRO A 93 3.05 -10.59 8.33
N SER A 94 4.30 -10.27 8.01
CA SER A 94 5.02 -9.15 8.61
C SER A 94 4.69 -7.83 7.88
N LEU A 95 4.54 -6.75 8.66
CA LEU A 95 4.07 -5.44 8.19
C LEU A 95 4.97 -4.89 7.07
N ASP A 96 4.38 -4.71 5.88
CA ASP A 96 4.99 -4.10 4.70
C ASP A 96 6.42 -4.59 4.37
N SER A 97 6.72 -5.85 4.68
CA SER A 97 8.08 -6.42 4.57
C SER A 97 8.28 -7.37 3.41
N GLY A 98 7.20 -7.76 2.73
CA GLY A 98 7.28 -8.76 1.67
C GLY A 98 8.02 -8.26 0.43
N PRO A 99 8.36 -9.18 -0.48
CA PRO A 99 9.26 -8.89 -1.59
C PRO A 99 8.62 -7.93 -2.62
N ILE A 100 9.46 -7.06 -3.19
CA ILE A 100 9.07 -5.95 -4.05
C ILE A 100 9.00 -6.41 -5.51
N TYR A 101 7.91 -6.05 -6.18
CA TYR A 101 7.73 -6.21 -7.62
C TYR A 101 8.27 -5.02 -8.42
N GLY A 102 8.07 -3.81 -7.91
CA GLY A 102 8.41 -2.60 -8.63
C GLY A 102 8.26 -1.35 -7.79
N VAL A 103 8.88 -0.27 -8.26
CA VAL A 103 8.97 1.01 -7.56
C VAL A 103 8.84 2.15 -8.57
N VAL A 104 8.17 3.22 -8.18
CA VAL A 104 8.20 4.52 -8.87
C VAL A 104 8.65 5.58 -7.89
N THR A 105 9.46 6.54 -8.33
CA THR A 105 9.94 7.64 -7.50
C THR A 105 9.17 8.93 -7.79
N GLU A 106 9.17 9.83 -6.81
CA GLU A 106 8.57 11.16 -6.90
C GLU A 106 9.41 12.15 -6.07
N VAL A 107 9.57 13.37 -6.58
CA VAL A 107 10.24 14.45 -5.87
C VAL A 107 9.24 15.14 -4.95
N ILE A 108 9.63 15.31 -3.69
CA ILE A 108 8.87 16.10 -2.72
C ILE A 108 9.26 17.57 -2.92
N GLN A 109 8.31 18.37 -3.37
CA GLN A 109 8.51 19.80 -3.57
C GLN A 109 8.52 20.53 -2.22
N PRO A 110 9.27 21.64 -2.08
CA PRO A 110 9.31 22.42 -0.83
C PRO A 110 7.94 22.93 -0.36
N THR A 111 6.97 23.02 -1.28
CA THR A 111 5.60 23.48 -1.01
C THR A 111 4.57 22.36 -0.99
N ASP A 112 5.00 21.10 -1.14
CA ASP A 112 4.05 19.98 -1.16
C ASP A 112 3.37 19.82 0.20
N THR A 113 2.05 19.71 0.16
CA THR A 113 1.32 19.08 1.25
C THR A 113 1.26 17.56 1.02
N ALA A 114 0.95 16.80 2.07
CA ALA A 114 0.69 15.36 1.93
C ALA A 114 -0.42 15.05 0.90
N GLY A 115 -1.41 15.95 0.75
CA GLY A 115 -2.47 15.80 -0.24
C GLY A 115 -1.98 15.99 -1.67
N ASP A 116 -1.07 16.93 -1.91
CA ASP A 116 -0.54 17.19 -3.25
C ASP A 116 0.37 16.07 -3.72
N LEU A 117 1.27 15.62 -2.84
CA LEU A 117 2.14 14.48 -3.09
C LEU A 117 1.33 13.20 -3.31
N LEU A 118 0.33 12.91 -2.46
CA LEU A 118 -0.50 11.72 -2.61
C LEU A 118 -1.31 11.73 -3.91
N LYS A 119 -1.78 12.89 -4.41
CA LYS A 119 -2.47 12.96 -5.72
C LYS A 119 -1.55 12.51 -6.86
N ARG A 120 -0.29 12.94 -6.87
CA ARG A 120 0.67 12.54 -7.91
C ARG A 120 1.03 11.06 -7.77
N LEU A 121 1.33 10.61 -6.56
CA LEU A 121 1.61 9.21 -6.26
C LEU A 121 0.44 8.27 -6.57
N ALA A 122 -0.81 8.72 -6.42
CA ALA A 122 -1.97 7.91 -6.77
C ALA A 122 -2.03 7.62 -8.28
N VAL A 123 -1.60 8.56 -9.13
CA VAL A 123 -1.57 8.38 -10.59
C VAL A 123 -0.42 7.44 -10.98
N SER A 124 0.81 7.74 -10.55
CA SER A 124 1.97 6.91 -10.90
C SER A 124 1.91 5.53 -10.26
N GLY A 125 1.43 5.44 -9.01
CA GLY A 125 1.22 4.20 -8.29
C GLY A 125 0.13 3.32 -8.91
N ALA A 126 -0.96 3.89 -9.44
CA ALA A 126 -1.96 3.11 -10.17
C ALA A 126 -1.39 2.50 -11.46
N ALA A 127 -0.58 3.26 -12.20
CA ALA A 127 0.11 2.75 -13.39
C ALA A 127 1.12 1.64 -13.03
N LEU A 128 1.87 1.81 -11.94
CA LEU A 128 2.77 0.79 -11.40
C LEU A 128 1.99 -0.48 -11.04
N LEU A 129 0.90 -0.36 -10.29
CA LEU A 129 0.09 -1.51 -9.86
C LEU A 129 -0.49 -2.28 -11.06
N SER A 130 -1.04 -1.58 -12.06
CA SER A 130 -1.52 -2.22 -13.30
C SER A 130 -0.41 -3.01 -13.97
N THR A 131 0.75 -2.37 -14.18
CA THR A 131 1.91 -3.02 -14.83
C THR A 131 2.42 -4.23 -14.04
N THR A 132 2.41 -4.13 -12.71
CA THR A 132 2.79 -5.24 -11.83
C THR A 132 1.84 -6.42 -11.96
N LEU A 133 0.52 -6.19 -11.98
CA LEU A 133 -0.46 -7.26 -12.15
C LEU A 133 -0.34 -7.92 -13.53
N ASP A 134 -0.16 -7.14 -14.61
CA ASP A 134 0.08 -7.67 -15.96
C ASP A 134 1.37 -8.51 -16.01
N GLY A 135 2.44 -8.04 -15.34
CA GLY A 135 3.70 -8.77 -15.26
C GLY A 135 3.62 -10.08 -14.47
N ILE A 136 2.75 -10.14 -13.46
CA ILE A 136 2.46 -11.36 -12.69
C ILE A 136 1.65 -12.33 -13.55
N ALA A 137 0.59 -11.85 -14.22
CA ALA A 137 -0.26 -12.67 -15.10
C ALA A 137 0.55 -13.32 -16.23
N ASP A 138 1.48 -12.57 -16.84
CA ASP A 138 2.35 -13.08 -17.88
C ASP A 138 3.55 -13.91 -17.35
N GLN A 139 3.67 -14.08 -16.03
CA GLN A 139 4.80 -14.76 -15.38
C GLN A 139 6.18 -14.15 -15.72
N ARG A 140 6.22 -12.85 -16.04
CA ARG A 140 7.43 -12.12 -16.42
C ARG A 140 8.09 -11.40 -15.24
N LEU A 141 7.37 -11.26 -14.13
CA LEU A 141 7.83 -10.48 -12.97
C LEU A 141 8.14 -11.39 -11.79
N THR A 142 9.38 -11.32 -11.29
CA THR A 142 9.81 -12.04 -10.07
C THR A 142 10.07 -11.02 -8.97
N PRO A 143 9.39 -11.12 -7.81
CA PRO A 143 9.58 -10.17 -6.73
C PRO A 143 10.93 -10.40 -6.05
N ARG A 144 11.54 -9.33 -5.54
CA ARG A 144 12.84 -9.36 -4.86
C ARG A 144 12.70 -9.06 -3.37
N PRO A 145 13.38 -9.79 -2.48
CA PRO A 145 13.39 -9.46 -1.06
C PRO A 145 13.81 -8.01 -0.82
N GLN A 146 13.18 -7.36 0.15
CA GLN A 146 13.60 -6.03 0.59
C GLN A 146 15.01 -6.10 1.20
N PRO A 147 15.86 -5.07 1.03
CA PRO A 147 17.12 -4.98 1.75
C PRO A 147 16.90 -4.90 3.26
N ALA A 148 17.88 -5.35 4.04
CA ALA A 148 17.85 -5.26 5.51
C ALA A 148 18.13 -3.83 6.00
N ASP A 149 18.89 -3.05 5.24
CA ASP A 149 19.23 -1.67 5.56
C ASP A 149 18.13 -0.70 5.13
N GLY A 150 17.99 0.41 5.85
CA GLY A 150 17.04 1.48 5.53
C GLY A 150 15.59 1.23 5.98
N VAL A 151 15.36 0.20 6.79
CA VAL A 151 14.04 -0.05 7.40
C VAL A 151 13.67 1.09 8.35
N SER A 152 12.55 1.76 8.10
CA SER A 152 11.96 2.74 8.99
C SER A 152 10.44 2.58 9.06
N VAL A 153 9.79 3.16 10.07
CA VAL A 153 8.36 2.97 10.34
C VAL A 153 7.58 4.28 10.29
N ALA A 154 6.40 4.23 9.69
CA ALA A 154 5.44 5.30 9.60
C ALA A 154 4.16 4.91 10.36
N PRO A 155 4.09 5.14 11.68
CA PRO A 155 2.91 4.78 12.46
C PRO A 155 1.69 5.60 12.05
N LYS A 156 0.50 5.14 12.44
CA LYS A 156 -0.73 5.89 12.25
C LYS A 156 -0.66 7.24 12.96
N ILE A 157 -0.98 8.31 12.24
CA ILE A 157 -1.07 9.66 12.82
C ILE A 157 -2.22 9.70 13.83
N THR A 158 -1.89 10.15 15.04
CA THR A 158 -2.86 10.37 16.10
C THR A 158 -3.20 11.85 16.23
N VAL A 159 -4.31 12.17 16.90
CA VAL A 159 -4.69 13.55 17.25
C VAL A 159 -3.58 14.24 18.05
N ALA A 160 -2.84 13.49 18.88
CA ALA A 160 -1.73 14.03 19.65
C ALA A 160 -0.55 14.47 18.76
N ASN A 161 -0.29 13.77 17.64
CA ASN A 161 0.76 14.14 16.69
C ASN A 161 0.45 15.45 15.95
N ALA A 162 -0.83 15.78 15.76
CA ALA A 162 -1.26 16.98 15.05
C ALA A 162 -1.26 18.26 15.92
N ARG A 163 -0.89 18.19 17.20
CA ARG A 163 -0.87 19.34 18.09
C ARG A 163 0.36 20.21 17.84
N VAL A 164 0.13 21.46 17.44
CA VAL A 164 1.21 22.46 17.28
C VAL A 164 1.77 22.85 18.65
N ARG A 165 3.10 22.79 18.79
CA ARG A 165 3.83 23.17 20.01
C ARG A 165 4.71 24.38 19.72
N TRP A 166 4.15 25.58 19.90
CA TRP A 166 4.80 26.85 19.58
C TRP A 166 6.11 27.15 20.35
N GLY A 167 6.41 26.40 21.42
CA GLY A 167 7.60 26.60 22.26
C GLY A 167 8.80 25.68 21.95
N GLN A 168 8.72 24.81 20.94
CA GLN A 168 9.84 23.98 20.51
C GLN A 168 10.28 24.45 19.11
N HIS A 169 11.50 24.97 18.98
CA HIS A 169 12.19 24.97 17.70
C HIS A 169 12.87 23.61 17.58
N ASP A 170 12.60 22.88 16.50
CA ASP A 170 13.47 21.77 16.12
C ASP A 170 14.84 22.36 15.74
N PRO A 171 15.94 21.80 16.26
CA PRO A 171 17.30 22.29 15.98
C PRO A 171 17.70 22.13 14.51
#